data_AF-A0A5C7BZD6-F1
#
_entry.id   AF-A0A5C7BZD6-F1
#
_cell.length_a   1.000
_cell.length_b   1.000
_cell.length_c   1.000
_cell.angle_alpha   90.00
_cell.angle_beta   90.00
_cell.angle_gamma   90.00
#
_symmetry.space_group_name_H-M   'P 1'
#
loop_
_entity.id
_entity.type
_entity.pdbx_description
1 polymer ?
#
loop_
_entity_poly.entity_id
_entity_poly.type
_entity_poly.pdbx_seq_one_letter_code
_entity_poly.pdbx_strand_id
1 'polypeptide(L)'
;MKTVNNEFIKKLDAIKFSITGNDIPQQSVLLDRLNELTGMIEEGDFIDFYHEGFDTLKLMIKAKLALKKAAPDSDAFLHISSSVKGLRNLINEADEVIGGILRAEGLSDALLRAGPFILIAAVVVIGAFLFSHFFH
;
A
#
# COMPACT_ATOMS: atom_id res chain seq x y z
N MET A 1 2.17 0.35 11.51
CA MET A 1 2.61 1.17 10.36
C MET A 1 4.10 1.07 10.09
N LYS A 2 5.02 1.43 11.02
CA LYS A 2 6.49 1.35 10.76
C LYS A 2 6.98 0.03 10.15
N THR A 3 6.47 -1.12 10.61
CA THR A 3 6.83 -2.43 10.04
C THR A 3 6.34 -2.62 8.60
N VAL A 4 5.14 -2.12 8.28
CA VAL A 4 4.55 -2.19 6.93
C VAL A 4 5.32 -1.29 5.98
N ASN A 5 5.57 -0.03 6.37
CA ASN A 5 6.33 0.92 5.56
C ASN A 5 7.73 0.37 5.24
N ASN A 6 8.41 -0.23 6.23
CA ASN A 6 9.73 -0.85 6.03
C ASN A 6 9.70 -2.04 5.05
N GLU A 7 8.63 -2.82 5.02
CA GLU A 7 8.47 -3.91 4.06
C GLU A 7 8.28 -3.37 2.64
N PHE A 8 7.45 -2.34 2.49
CA PHE A 8 7.22 -1.67 1.21
C PHE A 8 8.50 -1.04 0.66
N ILE A 9 9.24 -0.32 1.51
CA ILE A 9 10.52 0.30 1.15
C ILE A 9 11.52 -0.77 0.68
N LYS A 10 11.65 -1.89 1.39
CA LYS A 10 12.55 -2.99 0.99
C LYS A 10 12.18 -3.57 -0.39
N LYS A 11 10.90 -3.78 -0.66
CA LYS A 11 10.42 -4.26 -1.97
C LYS A 11 10.71 -3.24 -3.06
N LEU A 12 10.53 -1.95 -2.78
CA LEU A 12 10.81 -0.85 -3.71
C LEU A 12 12.32 -0.68 -3.97
N ASP A 13 13.17 -0.87 -2.95
CA ASP A 13 14.62 -0.88 -3.09
C ASP A 13 15.12 -2.01 -3.99
N ALA A 14 14.52 -3.21 -3.89
CA ALA A 14 14.83 -4.31 -4.80
C ALA A 14 14.49 -3.97 -6.26
N ILE A 15 13.39 -3.24 -6.49
CA ILE A 15 13.02 -2.73 -7.82
C ILE A 15 14.04 -1.70 -8.32
N LYS A 16 14.40 -0.71 -7.48
CA LYS A 16 15.43 0.29 -7.81
C LYS A 16 16.77 -0.36 -8.16
N PHE A 17 17.20 -1.34 -7.36
CA PHE A 17 18.42 -2.09 -7.60
C PHE A 17 18.36 -2.82 -8.95
N SER A 18 17.24 -3.48 -9.27
CA SER A 18 17.08 -4.17 -10.56
C SER A 18 17.05 -3.21 -11.76
N ILE A 19 16.79 -1.91 -11.58
CA ILE A 19 16.79 -0.92 -12.66
C ILE A 19 18.16 -0.27 -12.83
N THR A 20 18.96 -0.22 -11.77
CA THR A 20 20.22 0.51 -11.74
C THR A 20 21.29 -0.20 -12.56
N GLY A 21 21.82 0.50 -13.59
CA GLY A 21 22.96 0.04 -14.38
C GLY A 21 22.64 -1.01 -15.43
N ASN A 22 21.35 -1.22 -15.75
CA ASN A 22 20.88 -2.26 -16.68
C ASN A 22 20.39 -1.67 -18.01
N ASP A 23 20.92 -0.53 -18.45
CA ASP A 23 20.61 0.13 -19.74
C ASP A 23 19.11 0.27 -20.05
N ILE A 24 18.29 0.47 -19.01
CA ILE A 24 16.85 0.62 -19.16
C ILE A 24 16.54 1.99 -19.75
N PRO A 25 15.64 2.09 -20.76
CA PRO A 25 15.23 3.38 -21.30
C PRO A 25 14.68 4.30 -20.21
N GLN A 26 15.17 5.55 -20.18
CA GLN A 26 14.77 6.56 -19.19
C GLN A 26 15.08 6.15 -17.74
N GLN A 27 16.16 5.39 -17.52
CA GLN A 27 16.58 4.92 -16.20
C GLN A 27 16.61 6.03 -15.14
N SER A 28 17.19 7.20 -15.44
CA SER A 28 17.26 8.32 -14.48
C SER A 28 15.87 8.75 -14.00
N VAL A 29 14.95 8.99 -14.95
CA VAL A 29 13.56 9.37 -14.67
C VAL A 29 12.86 8.29 -13.85
N LEU A 30 13.06 7.02 -14.19
CA LEU A 30 12.49 5.90 -13.43
C LEU A 30 13.01 5.86 -11.99
N LEU A 31 14.31 6.06 -11.78
CA LEU A 31 14.90 6.07 -10.44
C LEU A 31 14.40 7.26 -9.62
N ASP A 32 14.28 8.45 -10.22
CA ASP A 32 13.73 9.64 -9.56
C ASP A 32 12.30 9.37 -9.08
N ARG A 33 11.43 8.82 -9.95
CA ARG A 33 10.06 8.43 -9.59
C ARG A 33 10.01 7.39 -8.49
N LEU A 34 10.86 6.37 -8.52
CA LEU A 34 10.90 5.36 -7.46
C LEU A 34 11.40 5.93 -6.12
N ASN A 35 12.22 6.98 -6.13
CA ASN A 35 12.61 7.70 -4.92
C ASN A 35 11.45 8.54 -4.38
N GLU A 36 10.68 9.22 -5.24
CA GLU A 36 9.45 9.91 -4.84
C GLU A 36 8.47 8.95 -4.13
N LEU A 37 8.24 7.76 -4.72
CA LEU A 37 7.42 6.72 -4.10
C LEU A 37 7.95 6.24 -2.75
N THR A 38 9.28 6.23 -2.57
CA THR A 38 9.89 5.89 -1.27
C THR A 38 9.50 6.94 -0.22
N GLY A 39 9.60 8.24 -0.57
CA GLY A 39 9.20 9.34 0.32
C GLY A 39 7.73 9.25 0.74
N MET A 40 6.82 8.93 -0.18
CA MET A 40 5.40 8.74 0.14
C MET A 40 5.18 7.61 1.14
N ILE A 41 5.87 6.47 0.99
CA ILE A 41 5.81 5.36 1.95
C ILE A 41 6.38 5.77 3.31
N GLU A 42 7.47 6.54 3.34
CA GLU A 42 8.08 7.04 4.59
C GLU A 42 7.11 7.94 5.36
N GLU A 43 6.38 8.80 4.65
CA GLU A 43 5.34 9.68 5.20
C GLU A 43 4.05 8.91 5.56
N GLY A 44 3.91 7.67 5.08
CA GLY A 44 2.72 6.83 5.28
C GLY A 44 1.56 7.20 4.36
N ASP A 45 1.82 7.94 3.28
CA ASP A 45 0.85 8.31 2.27
C ASP A 45 0.68 7.21 1.22
N PHE A 46 -0.12 6.20 1.58
CA PHE A 46 -0.39 5.08 0.68
C PHE A 46 -1.31 5.46 -0.48
N ILE A 47 -2.12 6.51 -0.35
CA ILE A 47 -3.04 6.95 -1.41
C ILE A 47 -2.25 7.58 -2.55
N ASP A 48 -1.35 8.52 -2.23
CA ASP A 48 -0.51 9.14 -3.25
C ASP A 48 0.48 8.13 -3.82
N PHE A 49 1.04 7.23 -2.98
CA PHE A 49 1.84 6.11 -3.46
C PHE A 49 1.09 5.25 -4.49
N TYR A 50 -0.19 4.96 -4.27
CA TYR A 50 -1.01 4.18 -5.21
C TYR A 50 -1.14 4.91 -6.56
N HIS A 51 -1.47 6.20 -6.53
CA HIS A 51 -1.67 7.00 -7.74
C HIS A 51 -0.37 7.20 -8.54
N GLU A 52 0.68 7.72 -7.90
CA GLU A 52 1.98 7.95 -8.53
C GLU A 52 2.67 6.63 -8.89
N GLY A 53 2.42 5.57 -8.12
CA GLY A 53 2.86 4.21 -8.41
C GLY A 53 2.31 3.72 -9.75
N PHE A 54 1.03 3.97 -10.03
CA PHE A 54 0.42 3.62 -11.31
C PHE A 54 1.04 4.36 -12.50
N ASP A 55 1.35 5.64 -12.34
CA ASP A 55 1.99 6.43 -13.41
C ASP A 55 3.44 6.01 -13.65
N THR A 56 4.16 5.70 -12.57
CA THR A 56 5.49 5.09 -12.64
C THR A 56 5.44 3.72 -13.34
N LEU A 57 4.44 2.89 -13.02
CA LEU A 57 4.23 1.59 -13.67
C LEU A 57 3.96 1.74 -15.16
N LYS A 58 3.17 2.73 -15.58
CA LYS A 58 2.95 3.03 -17.01
C LYS A 58 4.26 3.38 -17.71
N LEU A 59 5.13 4.16 -17.06
CA LEU A 59 6.44 4.51 -17.62
C LEU A 59 7.34 3.26 -17.79
N MET A 60 7.38 2.40 -16.77
CA MET A 60 8.13 1.14 -16.82
C MET A 60 7.61 0.20 -17.92
N ILE A 61 6.30 0.13 -18.14
CA ILE A 61 5.71 -0.65 -19.23
C ILE A 61 6.12 -0.09 -20.59
N LYS A 62 6.15 1.23 -20.76
CA LYS A 62 6.66 1.86 -22.00
C LYS A 62 8.13 1.50 -22.25
N ALA A 63 8.98 1.58 -21.23
CA ALA A 63 10.38 1.18 -21.33
C ALA A 63 10.52 -0.32 -21.69
N LYS A 64 9.74 -1.19 -21.05
CA LYS A 64 9.67 -2.62 -21.38
C LYS A 64 9.26 -2.87 -22.83
N LEU A 65 8.26 -2.15 -23.34
CA LEU A 65 7.80 -2.30 -24.72
C LEU A 65 8.85 -1.82 -25.73
N ALA A 66 9.60 -0.77 -25.41
CA ALA A 66 10.73 -0.33 -26.22
C ALA A 66 11.82 -1.41 -26.28
N LEU A 67 12.21 -1.98 -25.13
CA LEU A 67 13.18 -3.06 -25.05
C LEU A 67 12.71 -4.33 -25.76
N LYS A 68 11.42 -4.68 -25.66
CA LYS A 68 10.85 -5.83 -26.40
C LYS A 68 11.04 -5.69 -27.92
N LYS A 69 10.95 -4.46 -28.44
CA LYS A 69 11.10 -4.19 -29.88
C LYS A 69 12.56 -4.16 -30.32
N ALA A 70 13.45 -3.61 -29.49
CA ALA A 70 14.84 -3.38 -29.84
C ALA A 70 15.77 -4.55 -29.48
N ALA A 71 15.57 -5.18 -28.31
CA ALA A 71 16.43 -6.20 -27.75
C ALA A 71 15.64 -7.12 -26.77
N PRO A 72 14.76 -8.00 -27.28
CA PRO A 72 13.87 -8.83 -26.46
C PRO A 72 14.58 -9.83 -25.55
N ASP A 73 15.79 -10.27 -25.91
CA ASP A 73 16.57 -11.24 -25.14
C ASP A 73 17.63 -10.57 -24.24
N SER A 74 17.60 -9.24 -24.11
CA SER A 74 18.53 -8.50 -23.26
C SER A 74 18.25 -8.67 -21.76
N ASP A 75 19.31 -8.63 -20.95
CA ASP A 75 19.19 -8.56 -19.49
C ASP A 75 18.32 -7.37 -19.07
N ALA A 76 18.45 -6.23 -19.76
CA ALA A 76 17.60 -5.06 -19.56
C ALA A 76 16.10 -5.39 -19.67
N PHE A 77 15.70 -6.20 -20.66
CA PHE A 77 14.31 -6.63 -20.84
C PHE A 77 13.83 -7.56 -19.72
N LEU A 78 14.69 -8.46 -19.24
CA LEU A 78 14.37 -9.36 -18.11
C LEU A 78 14.22 -8.56 -16.81
N HIS A 79 15.16 -7.67 -16.53
CA HIS A 79 15.16 -6.81 -15.36
C HIS A 79 13.94 -5.89 -15.32
N ILE A 80 13.62 -5.18 -16.41
CA ILE A 80 12.42 -4.32 -16.44
C ILE A 80 11.14 -5.16 -16.35
N SER A 81 11.11 -6.38 -16.90
CA SER A 81 9.95 -7.27 -16.80
C SER A 81 9.67 -7.71 -15.38
N SER A 82 10.72 -8.09 -14.64
CA SER A 82 10.63 -8.41 -13.22
C SER A 82 10.21 -7.19 -12.41
N SER A 83 10.82 -6.04 -12.67
CA SER A 83 10.55 -4.78 -11.98
C SER A 83 9.11 -4.30 -12.16
N VAL A 84 8.55 -4.42 -13.38
CA VAL A 84 7.14 -4.11 -13.67
C VAL A 84 6.20 -4.99 -12.84
N LYS A 85 6.51 -6.29 -12.72
CA LYS A 85 5.73 -7.21 -11.89
C LYS A 85 5.85 -6.86 -10.41
N GLY A 86 7.05 -6.53 -9.95
CA GLY A 86 7.33 -6.09 -8.58
C GLY A 86 6.51 -4.86 -8.20
N LEU A 87 6.57 -3.79 -9.01
CA LEU A 87 5.85 -2.55 -8.73
C LEU A 87 4.33 -2.76 -8.77
N ARG A 88 3.81 -3.52 -9.74
CA ARG A 88 2.39 -3.86 -9.79
C ARG A 88 1.91 -4.57 -8.52
N ASN A 89 2.68 -5.54 -8.03
CA ASN A 89 2.33 -6.24 -6.80
C ASN A 89 2.33 -5.29 -5.60
N LEU A 90 3.34 -4.42 -5.52
CA LEU A 90 3.45 -3.42 -4.45
C LEU A 90 2.25 -2.45 -4.44
N ILE A 91 1.79 -2.01 -5.60
CA ILE A 91 0.59 -1.16 -5.74
C ILE A 91 -0.67 -1.90 -5.28
N ASN A 92 -0.82 -3.18 -5.63
CA ASN A 92 -1.96 -3.99 -5.17
C ASN A 92 -1.94 -4.16 -3.64
N GLU A 93 -0.76 -4.39 -3.06
CA GLU A 93 -0.62 -4.46 -1.60
C GLU A 93 -0.97 -3.11 -0.95
N ALA A 94 -0.62 -1.97 -1.57
CA ALA A 94 -1.03 -0.65 -1.08
C ALA A 94 -2.55 -0.47 -1.12
N ASP A 95 -3.23 -0.93 -2.16
CA ASP A 95 -4.70 -0.90 -2.26
C ASP A 95 -5.36 -1.68 -1.12
N GLU A 96 -4.81 -2.84 -0.76
CA GLU A 96 -5.27 -3.62 0.40
C GLU A 96 -5.09 -2.86 1.72
N VAL A 97 -3.96 -2.17 1.89
CA VAL A 97 -3.70 -1.31 3.05
C VAL A 97 -4.70 -0.15 3.13
N ILE A 98 -4.93 0.56 2.02
CA ILE A 98 -5.91 1.65 1.93
C ILE A 98 -7.31 1.12 2.28
N GLY A 99 -7.71 -0.01 1.71
CA GLY A 99 -9.00 -0.64 2.01
C GLY A 99 -9.13 -1.03 3.49
N GLY A 100 -8.03 -1.48 4.12
CA GLY A 100 -7.97 -1.74 5.55
C GLY A 100 -8.18 -0.49 6.41
N ILE A 101 -7.53 0.62 6.03
CA ILE A 101 -7.66 1.92 6.70
C ILE A 101 -9.11 2.41 6.60
N LEU A 102 -9.69 2.44 5.40
CA LEU A 102 -11.08 2.90 5.18
C LEU A 102 -12.11 2.07 5.96
N ARG A 103 -11.91 0.74 6.05
CA ARG A 103 -12.78 -0.13 6.86
C ARG A 103 -12.64 0.16 8.35
N ALA A 104 -11.42 0.40 8.84
CA ALA A 104 -11.18 0.73 10.24
C ALA A 104 -11.81 2.09 10.61
N GLU A 105 -11.74 3.09 9.73
CA GLU A 105 -12.42 4.37 9.90
C GLU A 105 -13.94 4.19 9.94
N GLY A 106 -14.52 3.43 9.01
CA GLY A 106 -15.96 3.13 9.00
C GLY A 106 -16.44 2.39 10.26
N LEU A 107 -15.63 1.47 10.80
CA LEU A 107 -15.92 0.78 12.07
C LEU A 107 -15.82 1.72 13.27
N SER A 108 -14.83 2.61 13.29
CA SER A 108 -14.68 3.63 14.33
C SER A 108 -15.91 4.55 14.38
N ASP A 109 -16.37 5.02 13.21
CA ASP A 109 -17.58 5.84 13.10
C ASP A 109 -18.84 5.09 13.55
N ALA A 110 -18.95 3.80 13.20
CA ALA A 110 -20.07 2.96 13.63
C ALA A 110 -20.07 2.74 15.15
N LEU A 111 -18.91 2.48 15.76
CA LEU A 111 -18.74 2.31 17.20
C LEU A 111 -19.02 3.61 17.97
N LEU A 112 -18.59 4.77 17.46
CA LEU A 112 -18.88 6.07 18.07
C LEU A 112 -20.38 6.39 18.02
N ARG A 113 -21.07 6.06 16.92
CA ARG A 113 -22.54 6.23 16.81
C ARG A 113 -23.32 5.22 17.65
N ALA A 114 -22.82 4.00 17.80
CA ALA A 114 -23.42 2.96 18.64
C ALA A 114 -23.06 3.10 20.13
N GLY A 115 -22.03 3.87 20.46
CA GLY A 115 -21.50 4.09 21.81
C GLY A 115 -22.58 4.41 22.86
N PRO A 116 -23.53 5.34 22.61
CA PRO A 116 -24.61 5.62 23.56
C PRO A 116 -25.49 4.38 23.83
N PHE A 117 -25.78 3.58 22.81
CA PHE A 117 -26.62 2.39 22.93
C PHE A 117 -25.91 1.24 23.63
N ILE A 118 -24.61 1.06 23.39
CA ILE A 118 -23.78 0.06 24.09
C ILE A 118 -23.69 0.41 25.58
N LEU A 119 -23.53 1.69 25.92
CA LEU A 119 -23.47 2.16 27.30
C LEU A 119 -24.82 1.99 28.02
N ILE A 120 -25.93 2.32 27.36
CA ILE A 120 -27.28 2.09 27.89
C ILE A 120 -27.54 0.59 28.09
N ALA A 121 -27.19 -0.26 27.12
CA ALA A 121 -27.35 -1.70 27.24
C ALA A 121 -26.52 -2.27 28.40
N ALA A 122 -25.27 -1.83 28.58
CA ALA A 122 -24.42 -2.23 29.69
C ALA A 122 -25.01 -1.79 31.05
N VAL A 123 -25.53 -0.56 31.16
CA VAL A 123 -26.17 -0.06 32.39
C VAL A 123 -27.45 -0.84 32.70
N VAL A 124 -28.27 -1.19 31.70
CA VAL A 124 -29.49 -1.98 31.89
C VAL A 124 -29.16 -3.41 32.35
N VAL A 125 -28.15 -4.05 31.76
CA VAL A 125 -27.73 -5.41 32.16
C VAL A 125 -27.14 -5.42 33.57
N ILE A 126 -26.25 -4.47 33.90
CA ILE A 126 -25.67 -4.34 35.25
C ILE A 126 -26.76 -4.01 36.27
N GLY A 127 -27.67 -3.08 35.94
CA GLY A 127 -28.80 -2.71 36.79
C GLY A 127 -29.73 -3.88 37.05
N ALA A 128 -30.10 -4.65 36.02
CA ALA A 128 -30.96 -5.83 36.16
C ALA A 128 -30.29 -6.95 36.96
N PHE A 129 -28.98 -7.13 36.82
CA PHE A 129 -28.22 -8.13 37.58
C PHE A 129 -28.07 -7.75 39.06
N LEU A 130 -27.86 -6.46 39.36
CA LEU A 130 -27.84 -5.98 40.75
C LEU A 130 -29.23 -6.03 41.39
N PHE A 131 -30.28 -5.72 40.63
CA PHE A 131 -31.66 -5.77 41.12
C PHE A 131 -32.12 -7.20 41.42
N SER A 132 -31.72 -8.19 40.61
CA SER A 132 -32.05 -9.60 40.87
C SER A 132 -31.30 -10.20 42.06
N HIS A 133 -30.14 -9.65 42.45
CA HIS A 133 -29.37 -10.09 43.61
C HIS A 133 -29.85 -9.47 44.93
N PHE A 134 -30.43 -8.26 44.92
CA PHE A 134 -30.91 -7.58 46.13
C PHE A 134 -32.34 -7.95 46.54
N PHE A 135 -33.14 -8.50 45.63
CA PHE A 135 -34.54 -8.86 45.87
C PHE A 135 -34.80 -10.37 46.00
N HIS A 136 -33.78 -11.16 46.35
CA HIS A 136 -33.91 -12.59 46.59
C HIS A 136 -33.69 -12.99 48.05
#